data_AF-A0A3A1XWL1-F1
#
_entry.id   AF-A0A3A1XWL1-F1
#
_cell.length_a   1.000
_cell.length_b   1.000
_cell.length_c   1.000
_cell.angle_alpha   90.00
_cell.angle_beta   90.00
_cell.angle_gamma   90.00
#
_symmetry.space_group_name_H-M   'P 1'
#
loop_
_entity.id
_entity.type
_entity.pdbx_description
1 polymer ?
#
loop_
_entity_poly.entity_id
_entity_poly.type
_entity_poly.pdbx_seq_one_letter_code
_entity_poly.pdbx_strand_id
1 'polypeptide(L)'
;SHVENYGTGFAPYFISIALWVGALMTTFVLRVMDRRAILNGMNPLKSALISLTPFVIMGVSQAIILMGVVQGALKFQIDNVVAFYALGILASIVFMAIMQMIMVVFRMPGRIVAIVLLMLQITSSAGTFPVQMTPAFFRAVHPYLPMTYSIMGLRQAMSGKNSGEIVSGIGMLVLFGVIAIAITSIAFRMKRTVKMFDLHPVITLDA
;
A
#
# COMPACT_ATOMS: atom_id res chain seq x y z
N SER A 1 -8.93 36.00 -14.61
CA SER A 1 -8.27 34.68 -14.58
C SER A 1 -7.97 34.29 -13.13
N HIS A 2 -8.99 33.88 -12.38
CA HIS A 2 -8.80 33.39 -11.00
C HIS A 2 -8.48 31.90 -11.06
N VAL A 3 -7.26 31.54 -10.65
CA VAL A 3 -6.84 30.15 -10.52
C VAL A 3 -7.39 29.66 -9.19
N GLU A 4 -8.66 29.24 -9.18
CA GLU A 4 -9.27 28.63 -8.00
C GLU A 4 -8.61 27.27 -7.74
N ASN A 5 -7.76 27.26 -6.71
CA ASN A 5 -7.14 26.12 -6.04
C ASN A 5 -6.04 25.34 -6.77
N TYR A 6 -4.80 25.84 -6.69
CA TYR A 6 -3.60 24.98 -6.77
C TYR A 6 -3.70 23.73 -5.89
N GLY A 7 -4.37 23.81 -4.73
CA GLY A 7 -4.59 22.69 -3.83
C GLY A 7 -5.34 21.50 -4.47
N THR A 8 -6.22 21.74 -5.44
CA THR A 8 -6.98 20.66 -6.13
C THR A 8 -6.08 19.78 -6.98
N GLY A 9 -5.10 20.39 -7.66
CA GLY A 9 -4.12 19.68 -8.48
C GLY A 9 -3.12 18.84 -7.68
N PHE A 10 -2.87 19.22 -6.43
CA PHE A 10 -1.95 18.52 -5.52
C PHE A 10 -2.64 17.57 -4.54
N ALA A 11 -3.96 17.67 -4.33
CA ALA A 11 -4.70 16.83 -3.40
C ALA A 11 -4.51 15.30 -3.62
N PRO A 12 -4.58 14.76 -4.86
CA PRO A 12 -4.34 13.33 -5.11
C PRO A 12 -2.97 12.84 -4.63
N TYR A 13 -1.96 13.70 -4.71
CA TYR A 13 -0.60 13.41 -4.27
C TYR A 13 -0.53 13.26 -2.74
N PHE A 14 -1.05 14.24 -2.00
CA PHE A 14 -1.08 14.18 -0.54
C PHE A 14 -1.95 13.04 0.01
N ILE A 15 -3.09 12.76 -0.63
CA ILE A 15 -3.94 11.61 -0.27
C ILE A 15 -3.15 10.31 -0.39
N SER A 16 -2.46 10.12 -1.51
CA SER A 16 -1.69 8.89 -1.75
C SER A 16 -0.52 8.75 -0.76
N ILE A 17 0.15 9.86 -0.39
CA ILE A 17 1.18 9.86 0.66
C ILE A 17 0.56 9.46 2.00
N ALA A 18 -0.55 10.09 2.38
CA ALA A 18 -1.20 9.84 3.66
C ALA A 18 -1.63 8.37 3.80
N LEU A 19 -2.17 7.77 2.73
CA LEU A 19 -2.54 6.35 2.70
C LEU A 19 -1.31 5.43 2.86
N TRP A 20 -0.21 5.73 2.16
CA TRP A 20 1.02 4.95 2.28
C TRP A 20 1.65 5.05 3.67
N VAL A 21 1.73 6.27 4.21
CA VAL A 21 2.25 6.52 5.55
C VAL A 21 1.36 5.85 6.60
N GLY A 22 0.04 5.93 6.47
CA GLY A 22 -0.87 5.24 7.36
C GLY A 22 -0.76 3.72 7.28
N ALA A 23 -0.51 3.16 6.08
CA ALA A 23 -0.18 1.75 5.92
C ALA A 23 1.12 1.37 6.63
N LEU A 24 2.17 2.21 6.51
CA LEU A 24 3.42 2.04 7.23
C LEU A 24 3.20 2.10 8.75
N MET A 25 2.47 3.08 9.27
CA MET A 25 2.15 3.23 10.69
C MET A 25 1.38 2.01 11.23
N THR A 26 0.49 1.44 10.42
CA THR A 26 -0.23 0.22 10.79
C THR A 26 0.72 -0.96 11.05
N THR A 27 1.87 -1.03 10.36
CA THR A 27 2.91 -2.06 10.64
C THR A 27 3.67 -1.86 11.96
N PHE A 28 3.57 -0.68 12.58
CA PHE A 28 4.09 -0.42 13.92
C PHE A 28 3.09 -0.84 15.00
N VAL A 29 1.80 -0.62 14.76
CA VAL A 29 0.71 -0.98 15.67
C VAL A 29 0.44 -2.48 15.65
N LEU A 30 0.34 -3.07 14.45
CA LEU A 30 0.02 -4.48 14.24
C LEU A 30 1.27 -5.31 13.97
N ARG A 31 1.33 -6.50 14.56
CA ARG A 31 2.34 -7.50 14.21
C ARG A 31 1.97 -8.13 12.88
N VAL A 32 2.84 -7.98 11.88
CA VAL A 32 2.63 -8.50 10.53
C VAL A 32 2.62 -10.04 10.48
N MET A 33 3.29 -10.70 11.43
CA MET A 33 3.44 -12.15 11.45
C MET A 33 3.09 -12.72 12.83
N ASP A 34 1.94 -13.38 12.90
CA ASP A 34 1.57 -14.17 14.07
C ASP A 34 2.15 -15.59 13.95
N ARG A 35 3.09 -15.91 14.85
CA ARG A 35 3.76 -17.22 14.93
C ARG A 35 2.75 -18.38 15.06
N ARG A 36 1.57 -18.11 15.64
CA ARG A 36 0.47 -19.07 15.83
C ARG A 36 -0.18 -19.53 14.51
N ALA A 37 -0.27 -18.68 13.49
CA ALA A 37 -0.89 -19.03 12.21
C ALA A 37 -0.03 -20.02 11.39
N ILE A 38 1.30 -19.95 11.55
CA ILE A 38 2.26 -20.84 10.88
C ILE A 38 2.23 -22.26 11.47
N LEU A 39 1.96 -22.38 12.77
CA LEU A 39 1.98 -23.64 13.52
C LEU A 39 0.76 -24.54 13.26
N ASN A 40 -0.38 -23.97 12.85
CA ASN A 40 -1.66 -24.70 12.71
C ASN A 40 -1.84 -25.48 11.39
N GLY A 41 -0.78 -25.69 10.61
CA GLY A 41 -0.90 -26.54 9.43
C GLY A 41 -1.61 -25.92 8.21
N MET A 42 -2.18 -24.71 8.34
CA MET A 42 -3.08 -24.08 7.36
C MET A 42 -2.42 -23.73 6.02
N ASN A 43 -3.20 -23.76 4.92
CA ASN A 43 -2.74 -23.39 3.57
C ASN A 43 -2.04 -22.00 3.58
N PRO A 44 -0.82 -21.85 3.05
CA PRO A 44 -0.06 -20.59 3.06
C PRO A 44 -0.83 -19.37 2.51
N LEU A 45 -1.72 -19.56 1.54
CA LEU A 45 -2.58 -18.50 1.03
C LEU A 45 -3.59 -18.02 2.07
N LYS A 46 -4.22 -18.96 2.80
CA LYS A 46 -5.17 -18.62 3.87
C LYS A 46 -4.47 -17.90 5.02
N SER A 47 -3.24 -18.30 5.37
CA SER A 47 -2.47 -17.61 6.42
C SER A 47 -2.10 -16.18 6.01
N ALA A 48 -1.76 -15.95 4.74
CA ALA A 48 -1.48 -14.61 4.21
C ALA A 48 -2.73 -13.72 4.24
N LEU A 49 -3.88 -14.26 3.81
CA LEU A 49 -5.16 -13.55 3.82
C LEU A 49 -5.64 -13.22 5.23
N ILE A 50 -5.56 -14.15 6.18
CA ILE A 50 -5.99 -13.93 7.58
C ILE A 50 -5.13 -12.87 8.25
N SER A 51 -3.81 -12.89 8.02
CA SER A 51 -2.90 -11.87 8.56
C SER A 51 -3.07 -10.51 7.88
N LEU A 52 -3.64 -10.46 6.67
CA LEU A 52 -3.98 -9.22 5.97
C LEU A 52 -5.30 -8.60 6.47
N THR A 53 -6.24 -9.41 6.99
CA THR A 53 -7.55 -8.92 7.48
C THR A 53 -7.48 -7.71 8.43
N PRO A 54 -6.68 -7.72 9.53
CA PRO A 54 -6.63 -6.57 10.43
C PRO A 54 -6.00 -5.32 9.76
N PHE A 55 -5.07 -5.52 8.82
CA PHE A 55 -4.50 -4.44 8.02
C PHE A 55 -5.53 -3.84 7.07
N VAL A 56 -6.37 -4.66 6.44
CA VAL A 56 -7.46 -4.20 5.56
C VAL A 56 -8.50 -3.41 6.34
N ILE A 57 -8.90 -3.87 7.53
CA ILE A 57 -9.85 -3.12 8.38
C ILE A 57 -9.28 -1.74 8.69
N MET A 58 -8.05 -1.67 9.21
CA MET A 58 -7.38 -0.40 9.48
C MET A 58 -7.24 0.46 8.22
N GLY A 59 -6.90 -0.16 7.09
CA GLY A 59 -6.72 0.47 5.78
C GLY A 59 -8.00 1.08 5.22
N VAL A 60 -9.12 0.36 5.31
CA VAL A 60 -10.43 0.84 4.88
C VAL A 60 -10.88 1.98 5.79
N SER A 61 -10.76 1.82 7.12
CA SER A 61 -11.13 2.85 8.09
C SER A 61 -10.35 4.15 7.87
N GLN A 62 -9.01 4.10 7.73
CA GLN A 62 -8.21 5.30 7.48
C GLN A 62 -8.56 5.95 6.13
N ALA A 63 -8.87 5.15 5.11
CA ALA A 63 -9.18 5.68 3.79
C ALA A 63 -10.52 6.42 3.82
N ILE A 64 -11.55 5.83 4.41
CA ILE A 64 -12.87 6.48 4.54
C ILE A 64 -12.75 7.79 5.33
N ILE A 65 -12.03 7.78 6.45
CA ILE A 65 -11.81 8.99 7.26
C ILE A 65 -11.08 10.06 6.43
N LEU A 66 -9.99 9.71 5.77
CA LEU A 66 -9.21 10.65 4.96
C LEU A 66 -10.04 11.27 3.84
N MET A 67 -10.77 10.43 3.10
CA MET A 67 -11.61 10.89 1.98
C MET A 67 -12.78 11.75 2.47
N GLY A 68 -13.38 11.40 3.60
CA GLY A 68 -14.40 12.20 4.28
C GLY A 68 -13.88 13.56 4.74
N VAL A 69 -12.67 13.62 5.28
CA VAL A 69 -12.02 14.89 5.66
C VAL A 69 -11.72 15.75 4.42
N VAL A 70 -11.20 15.16 3.35
CA VAL A 70 -10.91 15.90 2.10
C VAL A 70 -12.18 16.46 1.49
N GLN A 71 -13.25 15.66 1.40
CA GLN A 71 -14.50 16.12 0.80
C GLN A 71 -15.25 17.10 1.71
N GLY A 72 -15.35 16.82 3.01
CA GLY A 72 -16.15 17.60 3.95
C GLY A 72 -15.43 18.82 4.51
N ALA A 73 -14.24 18.63 5.08
CA ALA A 73 -13.52 19.70 5.76
C ALA A 73 -12.77 20.62 4.78
N LEU A 74 -12.16 20.06 3.72
CA LEU A 74 -11.43 20.84 2.71
C LEU A 74 -12.33 21.27 1.55
N LYS A 75 -13.61 20.83 1.52
CA LYS A 75 -14.65 21.24 0.56
C LYS A 75 -14.22 21.15 -0.90
N PHE A 76 -13.42 20.13 -1.24
CA PHE A 76 -13.02 19.89 -2.62
C PHE A 76 -14.23 19.53 -3.48
N GLN A 77 -14.35 20.18 -4.64
CA GLN A 77 -15.27 19.73 -5.68
C GLN A 77 -14.71 18.46 -6.31
N ILE A 78 -15.47 17.37 -6.19
CA ILE A 78 -15.12 16.04 -6.70
C ILE A 78 -16.22 15.67 -7.69
N ASP A 79 -15.87 15.54 -8.96
CA ASP A 79 -16.83 15.16 -10.00
C ASP A 79 -17.40 13.76 -9.76
N ASN A 80 -16.54 12.77 -9.53
CA ASN A 80 -16.96 11.39 -9.31
C ASN A 80 -16.62 10.92 -7.89
N VAL A 81 -17.53 11.22 -6.97
CA VAL A 81 -17.41 10.85 -5.54
C VAL A 81 -17.26 9.34 -5.36
N VAL A 82 -18.03 8.53 -6.08
CA VAL A 82 -17.98 7.06 -5.95
C VAL A 82 -16.62 6.52 -6.36
N ALA A 83 -16.12 6.94 -7.53
CA ALA A 83 -14.81 6.54 -8.02
C ALA A 83 -13.68 7.02 -7.09
N PHE A 84 -13.81 8.22 -6.52
CA PHE A 84 -12.87 8.76 -5.55
C PHE A 84 -12.73 7.85 -4.33
N TYR A 85 -13.83 7.55 -3.62
CA TYR A 85 -13.78 6.66 -2.45
C TYR A 85 -13.33 5.25 -2.81
N ALA A 86 -13.82 4.68 -3.92
CA ALA A 86 -13.44 3.34 -4.36
C ALA A 86 -11.93 3.24 -4.63
N LEU A 87 -11.35 4.22 -5.33
CA LEU A 87 -9.91 4.30 -5.58
C LEU A 87 -9.09 4.49 -4.31
N GLY A 88 -9.53 5.35 -3.38
CA GLY A 88 -8.82 5.57 -2.12
C GLY A 88 -8.80 4.32 -1.25
N ILE A 89 -9.94 3.63 -1.14
CA ILE A 89 -10.04 2.36 -0.41
C ILE A 89 -9.19 1.29 -1.08
N LEU A 90 -9.28 1.14 -2.40
CA LEU A 90 -8.49 0.17 -3.15
C LEU A 90 -6.98 0.43 -3.00
N ALA A 91 -6.55 1.68 -3.16
CA ALA A 91 -5.16 2.07 -2.99
C ALA A 91 -4.67 1.77 -1.57
N SER A 92 -5.47 2.07 -0.54
CA SER A 92 -5.15 1.77 0.85
C SER A 92 -4.96 0.26 1.08
N ILE A 93 -5.87 -0.58 0.56
CA ILE A 93 -5.78 -2.04 0.66
C ILE A 93 -4.51 -2.56 -0.05
N VAL A 94 -4.22 -2.05 -1.24
CA VAL A 94 -3.03 -2.44 -2.02
C VAL A 94 -1.75 -2.02 -1.28
N PHE A 95 -1.70 -0.81 -0.73
CA PHE A 95 -0.55 -0.35 0.05
C PHE A 95 -0.37 -1.17 1.33
N MET A 96 -1.46 -1.55 2.01
CA MET A 96 -1.40 -2.48 3.15
C MET A 96 -0.82 -3.85 2.75
N ALA A 97 -1.26 -4.40 1.62
CA ALA A 97 -0.73 -5.67 1.11
C ALA A 97 0.75 -5.58 0.75
N ILE A 98 1.19 -4.46 0.15
CA ILE A 98 2.61 -4.22 -0.18
C ILE A 98 3.44 -4.07 1.09
N MET A 99 2.94 -3.34 2.09
CA MET A 99 3.60 -3.20 3.40
C MET A 99 3.76 -4.57 4.08
N GLN A 100 2.70 -5.37 4.09
CA GLN A 100 2.75 -6.74 4.59
C GLN A 100 3.81 -7.56 3.85
N MET A 101 3.83 -7.51 2.51
CA MET A 101 4.82 -8.20 1.68
C MET A 101 6.25 -7.81 2.06
N ILE A 102 6.56 -6.51 2.13
CA ILE A 102 7.90 -6.01 2.48
C ILE A 102 8.32 -6.51 3.86
N MET A 103 7.41 -6.42 4.83
CA MET A 103 7.69 -6.83 6.21
C MET A 103 7.89 -8.34 6.33
N VAL A 104 7.14 -9.14 5.56
CA VAL A 104 7.33 -10.59 5.50
C VAL A 104 8.62 -10.94 4.77
N VAL A 105 8.98 -10.30 3.67
CA VAL A 105 10.21 -10.63 2.91
C VAL A 105 11.46 -10.20 3.66
N PHE A 106 11.54 -8.94 4.10
CA PHE A 106 12.77 -8.34 4.61
C PHE A 106 12.96 -8.46 6.14
N ARG A 107 11.95 -8.90 6.92
CA ARG A 107 12.01 -9.04 8.40
C ARG A 107 12.35 -7.71 9.11
N MET A 108 13.36 -7.72 9.99
CA MET A 108 13.76 -6.60 10.86
C MET A 108 14.00 -5.28 10.08
N PRO A 109 14.75 -5.26 8.95
CA PRO A 109 14.93 -4.04 8.16
C PRO A 109 13.73 -3.66 7.28
N GLY A 110 12.64 -4.43 7.23
CA GLY A 110 11.52 -4.20 6.30
C GLY A 110 10.90 -2.80 6.42
N ARG A 111 10.88 -2.23 7.62
CA ARG A 111 10.39 -0.85 7.83
C ARG A 111 11.27 0.20 7.16
N ILE A 112 12.59 0.02 7.21
CA ILE A 112 13.54 0.92 6.56
C ILE A 112 13.35 0.84 5.04
N VAL A 113 13.19 -0.37 4.50
CA VAL A 113 12.90 -0.57 3.07
C VAL A 113 11.60 0.15 2.67
N ALA A 114 10.55 0.06 3.47
CA ALA A 114 9.28 0.74 3.20
C ALA A 114 9.41 2.28 3.22
N ILE A 115 10.25 2.84 4.09
CA ILE A 115 10.55 4.28 4.13
C ILE A 115 11.37 4.69 2.90
N VAL A 116 12.39 3.92 2.53
CA VAL A 116 13.19 4.19 1.31
C VAL A 116 12.31 4.14 0.07
N LEU A 117 11.41 3.16 -0.03
CA LEU A 117 10.42 3.08 -1.11
C LEU A 117 9.46 4.26 -1.09
N LEU A 118 9.03 4.74 0.07
CA LEU A 118 8.24 5.98 0.16
C LEU A 118 9.00 7.18 -0.40
N MET A 119 10.26 7.36 0.00
CA MET A 119 11.09 8.47 -0.51
C MET A 119 11.27 8.37 -2.03
N LEU A 120 11.54 7.17 -2.55
CA LEU A 120 11.65 6.93 -3.98
C LEU A 120 10.34 7.26 -4.70
N GLN A 121 9.19 6.91 -4.11
CA GLN A 121 7.88 7.23 -4.68
C GLN A 121 7.61 8.73 -4.70
N ILE A 122 7.96 9.46 -3.65
CA ILE A 122 7.80 10.92 -3.58
C ILE A 122 8.60 11.61 -4.68
N THR A 123 9.85 11.19 -4.92
CA THR A 123 10.74 11.78 -5.94
C THR A 123 10.39 11.36 -7.36
N SER A 124 9.92 10.12 -7.54
CA SER A 124 9.62 9.58 -8.88
C SER A 124 8.22 9.94 -9.35
N SER A 125 7.23 9.97 -8.45
CA SER A 125 5.83 10.22 -8.82
C SER A 125 5.66 11.66 -9.30
N ALA A 126 4.96 11.84 -10.42
CA ALA A 126 4.68 13.15 -11.03
C ALA A 126 3.70 14.02 -10.21
N GLY A 127 4.09 14.36 -8.98
CA GLY A 127 3.33 15.24 -8.09
C GLY A 127 3.51 16.70 -8.48
N THR A 128 4.76 17.15 -8.64
CA THR A 128 5.15 18.56 -8.85
C THR A 128 5.74 18.84 -10.23
N PHE A 129 6.32 17.85 -10.90
CA PHE A 129 6.88 17.98 -12.25
C PHE A 129 6.47 16.78 -13.13
N PRO A 130 6.25 17.00 -14.44
CA PRO A 130 5.94 15.91 -15.35
C PRO A 130 7.12 14.93 -15.44
N VAL A 131 6.83 13.62 -15.53
CA VAL A 131 7.83 12.53 -15.58
C VAL A 131 8.88 12.67 -16.67
N GLN A 132 8.60 13.50 -17.69
CA GLN A 132 9.51 13.74 -18.81
C GLN A 132 10.71 14.62 -18.42
N MET A 133 10.58 15.41 -17.34
CA MET A 133 11.63 16.31 -16.85
C MET A 133 12.52 15.67 -15.79
N THR A 134 12.20 14.45 -15.36
CA THR A 134 12.95 13.71 -14.34
C THR A 134 14.10 12.93 -14.99
N PRO A 135 15.27 12.78 -14.33
CA PRO A 135 16.37 11.98 -14.85
C PRO A 135 15.94 10.57 -15.28
N ALA A 136 16.62 10.00 -16.29
CA ALA A 136 16.24 8.74 -16.93
C ALA A 136 16.00 7.58 -15.93
N PHE A 137 16.75 7.54 -14.83
CA PHE A 137 16.56 6.59 -13.74
C PHE A 137 15.15 6.65 -13.13
N PHE A 138 14.68 7.83 -12.72
CA PHE A 138 13.36 7.99 -12.10
C PHE A 138 12.23 7.74 -13.09
N ARG A 139 12.42 8.07 -14.37
CA ARG A 139 11.46 7.77 -15.44
C ARG A 139 11.31 6.26 -15.66
N ALA A 140 12.39 5.49 -15.52
CA ALA A 140 12.34 4.02 -15.63
C ALA A 140 11.67 3.34 -14.42
N VAL A 141 11.82 3.91 -13.21
CA VAL A 141 11.20 3.37 -11.98
C VAL A 141 9.72 3.74 -11.87
N HIS A 142 9.32 4.92 -12.36
CA HIS A 142 7.95 5.44 -12.30
C HIS A 142 6.81 4.44 -12.59
N PRO A 143 6.84 3.60 -13.65
CA PRO A 143 5.78 2.63 -13.93
C PRO A 143 5.74 1.44 -12.97
N TYR A 144 6.78 1.21 -12.18
CA TYR A 144 6.82 0.13 -11.20
C TYR A 144 6.32 0.56 -9.81
N LEU A 145 5.89 1.82 -9.67
CA LEU A 145 5.47 2.38 -8.40
C LEU A 145 3.94 2.41 -8.29
N PRO A 146 3.35 1.73 -7.30
CA PRO A 146 1.90 1.65 -7.14
C PRO A 146 1.28 3.03 -6.84
N MET A 147 2.02 3.93 -6.19
CA MET A 147 1.57 5.27 -5.87
C MET A 147 1.30 6.14 -7.10
N THR A 148 2.07 5.96 -8.18
CA THR A 148 1.83 6.60 -9.48
C THR A 148 0.38 6.40 -9.94
N TYR A 149 -0.09 5.16 -9.92
CA TYR A 149 -1.41 4.80 -10.41
C TYR A 149 -2.53 5.26 -9.48
N SER A 150 -2.28 5.29 -8.17
CA SER A 150 -3.21 5.89 -7.21
C SER A 150 -3.37 7.39 -7.44
N ILE A 151 -2.28 8.13 -7.63
CA ILE A 151 -2.30 9.58 -7.90
C ILE A 151 -3.03 9.87 -9.22
N MET A 152 -2.71 9.13 -10.28
CA MET A 152 -3.35 9.30 -11.59
C MET A 152 -4.85 9.00 -11.52
N GLY A 153 -5.25 7.87 -10.92
CA GLY A 153 -6.65 7.51 -10.77
C GLY A 153 -7.43 8.53 -9.94
N LEU A 154 -6.88 8.95 -8.80
CA LEU A 154 -7.51 9.95 -7.92
C LEU A 154 -7.62 11.32 -8.61
N ARG A 155 -6.60 11.72 -9.38
CA ARG A 155 -6.63 12.96 -10.16
C ARG A 155 -7.78 12.96 -11.17
N GLN A 156 -8.01 11.84 -11.85
CA GLN A 156 -9.11 11.70 -12.81
C GLN A 156 -10.48 11.62 -12.11
N ALA A 157 -10.56 10.96 -10.95
CA ALA A 157 -11.80 10.93 -10.17
C ALA A 157 -12.20 12.32 -9.62
N MET A 158 -11.21 13.16 -9.28
CA MET A 158 -11.45 14.53 -8.82
C MET A 158 -11.76 15.50 -9.95
N SER A 159 -11.13 15.37 -11.11
CA SER A 159 -11.27 16.31 -12.23
C SER A 159 -12.28 15.90 -13.32
N GLY A 160 -12.84 14.69 -13.24
CA GLY A 160 -13.92 14.22 -14.11
C GLY A 160 -13.58 14.04 -15.59
N LYS A 161 -12.32 14.26 -16.00
CA LYS A 161 -11.96 14.41 -17.42
C LYS A 161 -11.92 13.11 -18.22
N ASN A 162 -11.57 11.97 -17.63
CA ASN A 162 -11.40 10.72 -18.40
C ASN A 162 -11.66 9.44 -17.57
N SER A 163 -12.80 8.79 -17.80
CA SER A 163 -13.18 7.52 -17.16
C SER A 163 -12.28 6.34 -17.56
N GLY A 164 -11.67 6.36 -18.75
CA GLY A 164 -10.80 5.27 -19.22
C GLY A 164 -9.51 5.14 -18.41
N GLU A 165 -8.95 6.28 -18.00
CA GLU A 165 -7.74 6.30 -17.16
C GLU A 165 -8.02 5.80 -15.73
N ILE A 166 -9.22 6.04 -15.20
CA ILE A 166 -9.67 5.51 -13.90
C ILE A 166 -9.62 3.98 -13.92
N VAL A 167 -10.16 3.35 -14.97
CA VAL A 167 -10.18 1.89 -15.12
C VAL A 167 -8.75 1.34 -15.24
N SER A 168 -7.88 2.01 -16.00
CA SER A 168 -6.48 1.60 -16.12
C SER A 168 -5.73 1.68 -14.78
N GLY A 169 -5.98 2.73 -13.99
CA GLY A 169 -5.40 2.89 -12.66
C GLY A 169 -5.87 1.83 -11.68
N ILE A 170 -7.17 1.51 -11.69
CA ILE A 170 -7.75 0.40 -10.91
C ILE A 170 -7.09 -0.92 -11.31
N GLY A 171 -7.01 -1.22 -12.61
CA GLY A 171 -6.43 -2.46 -13.12
C GLY A 171 -4.99 -2.65 -12.66
N MET A 172 -4.18 -1.59 -12.72
CA MET A 172 -2.79 -1.66 -12.28
C MET A 172 -2.66 -1.79 -10.75
N LEU A 173 -3.45 -1.06 -9.97
CA LEU A 173 -3.47 -1.20 -8.51
C LEU A 173 -3.86 -2.62 -8.08
N VAL A 174 -4.88 -3.20 -8.73
CA VAL A 174 -5.27 -4.60 -8.48
C VAL A 174 -4.12 -5.54 -8.83
N LEU A 175 -3.44 -5.34 -9.96
CA LEU A 175 -2.28 -6.14 -10.34
C LEU A 175 -1.18 -6.09 -9.27
N PHE A 176 -0.83 -4.90 -8.78
CA PHE A 176 0.14 -4.75 -7.68
C PHE A 176 -0.31 -5.45 -6.41
N GLY A 177 -1.60 -5.35 -6.04
CA GLY A 177 -2.16 -6.05 -4.88
C GLY A 177 -2.07 -7.57 -5.01
N VAL A 178 -2.43 -8.11 -6.17
CA VAL A 178 -2.35 -9.55 -6.46
C VAL A 178 -0.90 -10.05 -6.38
N ILE A 179 0.04 -9.31 -6.99
CA ILE A 179 1.47 -9.64 -6.93
C ILE A 179 1.97 -9.62 -5.48
N ALA A 180 1.60 -8.61 -4.70
CA ALA A 180 2.01 -8.50 -3.29
C ALA A 180 1.49 -9.66 -2.45
N ILE A 181 0.23 -10.06 -2.63
CA ILE A 181 -0.38 -11.20 -1.92
C ILE A 181 0.29 -12.51 -2.35
N ALA A 182 0.56 -12.69 -3.65
CA ALA A 182 1.24 -13.88 -4.17
C ALA A 182 2.65 -14.04 -3.57
N ILE A 183 3.46 -12.98 -3.58
CA ILE A 183 4.80 -12.98 -2.99
C ILE A 183 4.72 -13.24 -1.48
N THR A 184 3.78 -12.61 -0.78
CA THR A 184 3.57 -12.81 0.65
C THR A 184 3.26 -14.28 0.96
N SER A 185 2.38 -14.92 0.17
CA SER A 185 2.04 -16.32 0.35
C SER A 185 3.23 -17.27 0.11
N ILE A 186 4.03 -17.01 -0.92
CA ILE A 186 5.26 -17.76 -1.20
C ILE A 186 6.25 -17.61 -0.05
N ALA A 187 6.46 -16.39 0.44
CA ALA A 187 7.35 -16.11 1.56
C ALA A 187 6.89 -16.81 2.86
N PHE A 188 5.58 -16.86 3.13
CA PHE A 188 5.03 -17.65 4.24
C PHE A 188 5.29 -19.15 4.07
N ARG A 189 5.14 -19.69 2.85
CA ARG A 189 5.45 -21.10 2.57
C ARG A 189 6.91 -21.43 2.85
N MET A 190 7.84 -20.58 2.40
CA MET A 190 9.29 -20.77 2.63
C MET A 190 9.67 -20.67 4.11
N LYS A 191 8.96 -19.86 4.90
CA LYS A 191 9.22 -19.71 6.34
C LYS A 191 8.57 -20.78 7.22
N ARG A 192 7.63 -21.55 6.67
CA ARG A 192 7.00 -22.67 7.37
C ARG A 192 7.91 -23.89 7.47
N THR A 193 8.91 -24.03 6.59
CA THR A 193 10.01 -24.98 6.76
C THR A 193 11.01 -24.43 7.78
N VAL A 194 10.65 -24.50 9.06
CA VAL A 194 11.60 -24.35 10.16
C VAL A 194 12.60 -25.50 10.02
N LYS A 195 13.87 -25.17 9.72
CA LYS A 195 14.93 -26.18 9.70
C LYS A 195 15.09 -26.71 11.14
N MET A 196 15.32 -28.01 11.28
CA MET A 196 15.48 -28.74 12.56
C MET A 196 16.49 -28.11 13.55
N PHE A 197 17.34 -27.19 13.09
CA PHE A 197 18.34 -26.49 13.89
C PHE A 197 17.80 -25.42 14.84
N ASP A 198 16.52 -25.01 14.72
CA ASP A 198 15.86 -24.04 15.62
C ASP A 198 15.11 -24.70 16.80
N LEU A 199 15.14 -26.04 16.90
CA LEU A 199 14.71 -26.73 18.13
C LEU A 199 15.84 -26.62 19.16
N HIS A 200 15.81 -25.59 20.00
CA HIS A 200 16.54 -25.67 21.26
C HIS A 200 16.00 -26.88 22.04
N PRO A 201 16.84 -27.88 22.38
CA PRO A 201 16.42 -28.97 23.24
C PRO A 201 16.12 -28.37 24.61
N VAL A 202 14.83 -28.29 24.94
CA VAL A 202 14.39 -28.05 26.30
C VAL A 202 14.49 -29.41 27.01
N ILE A 203 15.03 -29.41 28.22
CA ILE A 203 15.25 -30.54 29.15
C ILE A 203 16.73 -30.94 29.26
N THR A 204 17.46 -30.25 30.12
CA THR A 204 18.34 -30.92 31.09
C THR A 204 17.67 -30.78 32.45
N LEU A 205 16.82 -31.74 32.80
CA LEU A 205 16.51 -32.02 34.20
C LEU A 205 17.70 -32.83 34.72
N ASP A 206 18.74 -32.14 35.19
CA ASP A 206 19.74 -32.77 36.04
C ASP A 206 19.27 -32.70 37.50
N ALA A 207 19.51 -33.82 38.16
CA ALA A 207 18.98 -34.31 39.43
C ALA A 207 19.17 -33.41 40.66
#